data_AF-A0A523DSL0-F1
#
_entry.id   AF-A0A523DSL0-F1
#
_cell.length_a   1.000
_cell.length_b   1.000
_cell.length_c   1.000
_cell.angle_alpha   90.00
_cell.angle_beta   90.00
_cell.angle_gamma   90.00
#
_symmetry.space_group_name_H-M   'P 1'
#
loop_
_entity.id
_entity.type
_entity.pdbx_description
1 polymer ?
#
loop_
_entity_poly.entity_id
_entity_poly.type
_entity_poly.pdbx_seq_one_letter_code
_entity_poly.pdbx_strand_id
1 'polypeptide(L)' 'MVSAARRREIAAVVAGVRAGQSQAAFLLRPTPMQDLLKVTAAGQRMPQKSTNFYPKILAGLVLYNFAG' A
#
# COMPACT_ATOMS: atom_id res chain seq x y z
N MET A 1 -2.62 10.36 -17.67
CA MET A 1 -2.40 10.00 -16.24
C MET A 1 -2.32 8.49 -16.16
N VAL A 2 -1.29 7.97 -15.48
CA VAL A 2 -1.08 6.53 -15.26
C VAL A 2 -1.26 6.26 -13.77
N SER A 3 -2.07 5.28 -13.40
CA SER A 3 -2.35 4.95 -12.00
C SER A 3 -1.93 3.52 -11.66
N ALA A 4 -1.42 3.33 -10.44
CA ALA A 4 -1.17 2.01 -9.87
C ALA A 4 -2.33 1.66 -8.93
N ALA A 5 -2.95 0.48 -9.13
CA ALA A 5 -4.13 0.07 -8.38
C ALA A 5 -3.81 -1.07 -7.40
N ARG A 6 -4.40 -1.01 -6.20
CA ARG A 6 -4.41 -2.12 -5.23
C ARG A 6 -5.67 -2.96 -5.37
N ARG A 7 -5.71 -4.12 -4.72
CA ARG A 7 -6.85 -5.08 -4.76
C ARG A 7 -8.24 -4.40 -4.64
N ARG A 8 -8.38 -3.44 -3.73
CA ARG A 8 -9.64 -2.71 -3.50
C ARG A 8 -10.00 -1.66 -4.57
N GLU A 9 -9.03 -1.22 -5.35
CA GLU A 9 -9.17 -0.17 -6.37
C GLU A 9 -9.25 -0.75 -7.78
N ILE A 10 -9.05 -2.07 -7.96
CA ILE A 10 -8.98 -2.71 -9.28
C ILE A 10 -10.21 -2.39 -10.13
N ALA A 11 -11.41 -2.58 -9.59
CA ALA A 11 -12.65 -2.36 -10.35
C ALA A 11 -12.76 -0.91 -10.85
N ALA A 12 -12.46 0.07 -9.99
CA ALA A 12 -12.50 1.49 -10.33
C ALA A 12 -11.47 1.86 -11.40
N VAL A 13 -10.24 1.34 -11.29
CA VAL A 13 -9.17 1.67 -12.22
C VAL A 13 -9.39 0.99 -13.59
N VAL A 14 -9.91 -0.23 -13.63
CA VAL A 14 -10.31 -0.90 -14.88
C VAL A 14 -11.43 -0.12 -15.57
N ALA A 15 -12.43 0.34 -14.82
CA ALA A 15 -13.50 1.18 -15.38
C ALA A 15 -12.96 2.49 -15.95
N GLY A 16 -12.02 3.15 -15.24
CA GLY A 16 -11.39 4.40 -15.70
C GLY A 16 -10.60 4.25 -17.01
N VAL A 17 -9.87 3.14 -17.20
CA VAL A 17 -9.18 2.88 -18.48
C VAL A 17 -10.19 2.63 -19.59
N ARG A 18 -11.24 1.81 -19.35
CA ARG A 18 -12.29 1.54 -20.35
C ARG A 18 -13.07 2.79 -20.76
N ALA A 19 -13.27 3.72 -19.83
CA ALA A 19 -13.93 5.00 -20.08
C ALA A 19 -13.02 6.05 -20.73
N GLY A 20 -11.76 5.73 -21.05
CA GLY A 20 -10.79 6.67 -21.63
C GLY A 20 -10.28 7.74 -20.66
N GLN A 21 -10.63 7.65 -19.37
CA GLN A 21 -10.21 8.58 -18.33
C GLN A 21 -8.75 8.37 -17.89
N SER A 22 -8.17 7.23 -18.23
CA SER A 22 -6.76 6.90 -17.97
C SER A 22 -6.18 6.20 -19.19
N GLN A 23 -4.94 6.56 -19.55
CA GLN A 23 -4.25 5.97 -20.71
C GLN A 23 -3.83 4.52 -20.43
N ALA A 24 -3.47 4.21 -19.19
CA ALA A 24 -3.08 2.88 -18.75
C ALA A 24 -3.18 2.76 -17.22
N ALA A 25 -3.21 1.52 -16.75
CA ALA A 25 -3.17 1.17 -15.34
C ALA A 25 -2.26 -0.01 -15.08
N PHE A 26 -1.57 0.01 -13.94
CA PHE A 26 -0.67 -1.08 -13.51
C PHE A 26 -1.24 -1.79 -12.28
N LEU A 27 -1.42 -3.10 -12.39
CA LEU A 27 -1.81 -3.97 -11.29
C LEU A 27 -0.57 -4.68 -10.75
N LEU A 28 -0.18 -4.34 -9.52
CA LEU A 28 0.99 -4.91 -8.87
C LEU A 28 0.57 -5.93 -7.81
N ARG A 29 1.34 -7.01 -7.69
CA ARG A 29 1.18 -7.96 -6.58
C ARG A 29 1.55 -7.24 -5.27
N PRO A 30 0.77 -7.43 -4.19
CA PRO A 30 1.13 -6.89 -2.90
C PRO A 30 2.42 -7.52 -2.37
N THR A 31 3.26 -6.72 -1.73
CA THR A 31 4.50 -7.19 -1.10
C THR A 31 4.19 -8.10 0.09
N PRO A 32 4.70 -9.35 0.12
CA PRO A 32 4.54 -10.25 1.26
C PRO A 32 5.21 -9.69 2.51
N MET A 33 4.63 -9.96 3.70
CA MET A 33 5.23 -9.54 4.98
C MET A 33 6.64 -10.11 5.19
N GLN A 34 6.85 -11.37 4.80
CA GLN A 34 8.16 -12.02 4.88
C GLN A 34 9.27 -11.29 4.11
N ASP A 35 8.93 -10.69 2.95
CA ASP A 35 9.92 -10.00 2.12
C ASP A 35 10.21 -8.61 2.70
N LEU A 36 9.18 -7.94 3.24
CA LEU A 36 9.38 -6.71 4.00
C LEU A 36 10.34 -6.94 5.19
N LEU A 37 10.11 -8.00 5.97
CA LEU A 37 10.95 -8.34 7.12
C LEU A 37 12.40 -8.58 6.71
N LYS A 38 12.64 -9.35 5.64
CA LYS A 38 13.99 -9.61 5.11
C LYS A 38 14.72 -8.32 4.74
N VAL A 39 14.07 -7.40 4.02
CA VAL A 39 14.67 -6.12 3.61
C VAL A 39 14.99 -5.25 4.82
N THR A 40 14.06 -5.15 5.78
CA THR A 40 14.29 -4.34 6.99
C THR A 40 15.35 -4.94 7.91
N ALA A 41 15.42 -6.26 8.03
CA ALA A 41 16.44 -6.95 8.83
C ALA A 41 17.84 -6.77 8.24
N ALA A 42 17.95 -6.60 6.92
CA ALA A 42 19.20 -6.26 6.24
C ALA A 42 19.59 -4.77 6.35
N GLY A 43 18.86 -3.96 7.12
CA GLY A 43 19.10 -2.51 7.24
C GLY A 43 18.76 -1.70 5.97
N GLN A 44 18.09 -2.32 5.00
CA GLN A 44 17.72 -1.69 3.74
C GLN A 44 16.32 -1.05 3.82
N ARG A 45 16.01 -0.20 2.84
CA ARG A 45 14.72 0.48 2.73
C ARG A 45 13.93 -0.05 1.53
N MET A 46 12.64 -0.26 1.74
CA MET A 46 11.70 -0.56 0.66
C MET A 46 11.54 0.65 -0.27
N PRO A 47 11.29 0.45 -1.58
CA PRO A 47 10.99 1.54 -2.51
C PRO A 47 9.78 2.37 -2.04
N GLN A 48 9.73 3.66 -2.39
CA GLN A 48 8.60 4.50 -1.97
C GLN A 48 7.26 3.94 -2.43
N LYS A 49 6.27 3.94 -1.51
CA LYS A 49 4.89 3.50 -1.75
C LYS A 49 4.74 2.02 -2.16
N SER A 50 5.76 1.20 -1.93
CA SER A 50 5.76 -0.24 -2.21
C SER A 50 4.97 -1.07 -1.20
N THR A 51 4.62 -0.51 -0.04
CA THR A 51 3.78 -1.15 0.98
C THR A 51 2.71 -0.21 1.50
N ASN A 52 1.51 -0.76 1.71
CA ASN A 52 0.36 -0.03 2.26
C ASN A 52 -0.30 -0.88 3.34
N PHE A 53 0.02 -0.61 4.60
CA PHE A 53 -0.64 -1.21 5.76
C PHE A 53 -2.06 -0.65 5.89
N TYR A 54 -3.06 -1.53 5.96
CA TYR A 54 -4.46 -1.15 6.10
C TYR A 54 -5.16 -2.04 7.16
N PRO A 55 -5.90 -1.45 8.11
CA PRO A 55 -6.04 -0.01 8.34
C PRO A 55 -4.68 0.62 8.66
N LYS A 56 -4.48 1.86 8.22
CA LYS A 56 -3.21 2.55 8.50
C LYS A 56 -3.16 2.75 10.00
N ILE A 57 -2.12 2.21 10.64
CA ILE A 57 -1.90 2.46 12.06
C ILE A 57 -1.78 3.98 12.20
N LEU A 58 -2.63 4.57 13.04
CA LEU A 58 -2.57 5.99 13.36
C LEU A 58 -1.20 6.24 14.01
N ALA A 59 -0.30 6.87 13.27
CA ALA A 59 0.96 7.32 13.83
C ALA A 59 0.65 8.35 14.94
N GLY A 60 1.27 8.19 16.10
CA GLY A 60 1.01 9.06 17.25
C GLY A 60 -0.17 8.64 18.15
N LEU A 61 -0.79 7.47 17.92
CA LEU A 61 -1.71 6.90 18.90
C LEU A 61 -0.91 6.43 20.13
N VAL A 62 -1.02 7.16 21.24
CA VAL A 62 -0.43 6.80 22.54
C VAL A 62 -1.51 6.16 23.40
N LEU A 63 -1.34 4.90 23.77
CA LEU A 63 -2.18 4.21 24.74
C LEU A 63 -1.48 4.29 26.10
N TYR A 64 -2.04 5.07 27.02
CA TYR A 64 -1.57 5.14 28.40
C TYR A 64 -2.57 4.43 29.31
N ASN A 65 -2.09 3.42 30.06
CA ASN A 65 -2.90 2.72 31.04
C ASN A 65 -2.83 3.44 32.38
N PHE A 66 -3.94 4.04 32.81
CA PHE A 66 -4.08 4.58 34.17
C PHE A 66 -4.57 3.46 35.10
N ALA A 67 -3.68 2.53 35.45
CA ALA A 67 -3.88 1.62 36.57
C ALA A 67 -2.92 2.05 37.69
N GLY A 68 -3.42 2.94 38.54
CA GLY A 68 -2.77 3.46 39.74
C GLY A 68 -3.83 4.07 40.63
#